data_AF-A0A939W838-F1
#
_entry.id   AF-A0A939W838-F1
#
_cell.length_a   1.000
_cell.length_b   1.000
_cell.length_c   1.000
_cell.angle_alpha   90.00
_cell.angle_beta   90.00
_cell.angle_gamma   90.00
#
_symmetry.space_group_name_H-M   'P 1'
#
loop_
_entity.id
_entity.type
_entity.pdbx_description
1 polymer ?
#
loop_
_entity_poly.entity_id
_entity_poly.type
_entity_poly.pdbx_seq_one_letter_code
_entity_poly.pdbx_strand_id
1 'polypeptide(L)' 'MGEEKVNFDRMQALTKDIKEIASLCQENDRPVPTEIRLFYNVQTQKAGANYQYDPVVAKTKNGISEDVVNGWIEEERSKL' A
#
# COMPACT_ATOMS: atom_id res chain seq x y z
N MET A 1 5.97 23.20 -13.56
CA MET A 1 6.83 23.35 -12.37
C MET A 1 6.06 23.21 -11.04
N GLY A 2 4.75 23.53 -10.96
CA GLY A 2 3.98 23.35 -9.71
C GLY A 2 3.58 21.89 -9.40
N GLU A 3 3.11 21.13 -10.39
CA GLU A 3 2.60 19.76 -10.18
C GLU A 3 3.69 18.75 -9.78
N GLU A 4 4.87 18.86 -10.39
CA GLU A 4 6.02 17.99 -10.08
C GLU A 4 6.47 18.13 -8.62
N LYS A 5 6.50 19.38 -8.12
CA LYS A 5 6.81 19.65 -6.71
C LYS A 5 5.78 19.03 -5.77
N VAL A 6 4.48 19.17 -6.08
CA VAL A 6 3.40 18.58 -5.28
C VAL A 6 3.51 17.06 -5.25
N ASN A 7 3.82 16.42 -6.36
CA ASN A 7 4.00 14.96 -6.42
C ASN A 7 5.21 14.49 -5.59
N PHE A 8 6.31 15.23 -5.64
CA PHE A 8 7.49 14.95 -4.82
C PHE A 8 7.19 15.08 -3.32
N ASP A 9 6.52 16.15 -2.90
CA ASP A 9 6.13 16.37 -1.50
C ASP A 9 5.22 15.23 -0.98
N ARG A 10 4.27 14.76 -1.81
CA ARG A 10 3.39 13.62 -1.48
C ARG A 10 4.18 12.31 -1.32
N MET A 11 5.13 12.05 -2.21
CA MET A 11 5.97 10.85 -2.14
C MET A 11 6.82 10.84 -0.85
N GLN A 12 7.33 12.00 -0.44
CA GLN A 12 8.04 12.13 0.84
C GLN A 12 7.15 11.83 2.04
N ALA A 13 5.92 12.36 2.05
CA ALA A 13 4.96 12.09 3.11
C ALA A 13 4.64 10.59 3.22
N LEU A 14 4.30 9.94 2.09
CA LEU A 14 4.02 8.50 2.07
C LEU A 14 5.24 7.67 2.52
N THR A 15 6.45 8.05 2.10
CA THR A 15 7.68 7.38 2.53
C THR A 15 7.90 7.53 4.04
N LYS A 16 7.60 8.70 4.59
CA LYS A 16 7.68 8.95 6.03
C LYS A 16 6.67 8.08 6.78
N ASP A 17 5.42 8.05 6.34
CA ASP A 17 4.36 7.28 6.98
C ASP A 17 4.68 5.78 7.00
N ILE A 18 5.20 5.22 5.90
CA ILE A 18 5.61 3.81 5.83
C ILE A 18 6.74 3.50 6.82
N LYS A 19 7.71 4.41 6.98
CA LYS A 19 8.79 4.25 7.96
C LYS A 19 8.27 4.29 9.38
N GLU A 20 7.36 5.21 9.69
CA GLU A 20 6.73 5.29 11.01
C GLU A 20 5.94 4.02 11.34
N ILE A 21 5.18 3.49 10.38
CA ILE A 21 4.48 2.19 10.54
C ILE A 21 5.46 1.06 10.82
N ALA A 22 6.57 0.99 10.07
CA ALA A 22 7.58 -0.04 10.28
C ALA A 22 8.23 0.03 11.67
N SER A 23 8.58 1.24 12.13
CA SER A 23 9.09 1.47 13.49
C SER A 23 8.07 1.04 14.53
N LEU A 24 6.79 1.41 14.36
CA LEU A 24 5.73 1.06 15.31
C LEU A 24 5.54 -0.46 15.42
N CYS A 25 5.62 -1.19 14.29
CA CYS A 25 5.60 -2.64 14.29
C CYS A 25 6.79 -3.23 15.08
N GLN A 26 8.00 -2.72 14.85
CA GLN A 26 9.21 -3.17 15.53
C GLN A 26 9.15 -2.91 17.05
N GLU A 27 8.71 -1.71 17.45
CA GLU A 27 8.56 -1.32 18.87
C GLU A 27 7.58 -2.20 19.64
N ASN A 28 6.62 -2.84 18.94
CA ASN A 28 5.60 -3.70 19.52
C ASN A 28 5.86 -5.20 19.25
N ASP A 29 7.07 -5.58 18.84
CA ASP A 29 7.46 -6.95 18.48
C ASP A 29 6.51 -7.61 17.46
N ARG A 30 6.02 -6.82 16.50
CA ARG A 30 5.16 -7.26 15.41
C ARG A 30 5.94 -7.34 14.09
N PRO A 31 5.61 -8.30 13.21
CA PRO A 31 6.15 -8.30 11.86
C PRO A 31 5.69 -7.05 11.10
N VAL A 32 6.57 -6.50 10.27
CA VAL A 32 6.23 -5.41 9.34
C VAL A 32 5.47 -6.01 8.16
N PRO A 33 4.28 -5.48 7.80
CA PRO A 33 3.56 -5.96 6.62
C PRO A 33 4.36 -5.66 5.35
N THR A 34 4.31 -6.59 4.41
CA THR A 34 4.92 -6.49 3.07
C THR A 34 4.01 -5.78 2.07
N GLU A 35 2.71 -5.71 2.37
CA GLU A 35 1.71 -4.95 1.65
C GLU A 35 0.64 -4.42 2.61
N ILE A 36 0.24 -3.16 2.41
CA ILE A 36 -0.87 -2.51 3.10
C ILE A 36 -1.82 -1.98 2.03
N ARG A 37 -3.06 -2.47 2.02
CA ARG A 37 -4.10 -2.04 1.08
C ARG A 37 -5.16 -1.24 1.83
N LEU A 38 -5.13 0.08 1.66
CA LEU A 38 -6.12 1.00 2.21
C LEU A 38 -7.33 1.06 1.30
N PHE A 39 -8.53 0.98 1.87
CA PHE A 39 -9.77 1.10 1.12
C PHE A 39 -10.80 1.94 1.87
N TYR A 40 -11.70 2.56 1.12
CA TYR A 40 -12.82 3.31 1.65
C TYR A 40 -14.11 2.71 1.13
N ASN A 41 -14.94 2.18 2.01
CA ASN A 41 -16.24 1.65 1.65
C ASN A 41 -17.25 2.81 1.66
N VAL A 42 -17.65 3.25 0.46
CA VAL A 42 -18.57 4.38 0.26
C VAL A 42 -19.97 4.15 0.83
N GLN A 43 -20.46 2.90 0.83
CA GLN A 43 -21.79 2.57 1.33
C GLN A 43 -21.85 2.70 2.86
N THR A 44 -20.79 2.27 3.54
CA THR A 44 -20.69 2.32 5.01
C THR A 44 -20.01 3.60 5.52
N GLN A 45 -19.42 4.39 4.63
CA GLN A 45 -18.60 5.56 4.91
C GLN A 45 -17.40 5.28 5.83
N LYS A 46 -16.89 4.04 5.83
CA LYS A 46 -15.79 3.60 6.68
C LYS A 46 -14.52 3.37 5.87
N ALA A 47 -13.40 3.84 6.43
CA ALA A 47 -12.08 3.45 6.00
C ALA A 47 -11.71 2.09 6.62
N GLY A 48 -10.97 1.29 5.86
CA GLY A 48 -10.40 0.03 6.31
C GLY A 48 -9.03 -0.21 5.68
N ALA A 49 -8.34 -1.23 6.19
CA ALA A 49 -7.04 -1.63 5.69
C ALA A 49 -6.94 -3.16 5.73
N ASN A 50 -6.38 -3.73 4.67
CA ASN A 50 -5.95 -5.12 4.65
C ASN A 50 -4.42 -5.16 4.72
N TYR A 51 -3.90 -6.11 5.49
CA TYR A 51 -2.47 -6.29 5.73
C TYR A 51 -2.04 -7.66 5.24
N GLN A 52 -0.92 -7.71 4.54
CA GLN A 52 -0.27 -8.93 4.08
C GLN A 52 1.18 -8.95 4.56
N TYR A 53 1.68 -10.12 4.93
CA TYR A 53 3.00 -10.31 5.53
C TYR A 53 3.91 -11.20 4.68
N ASP A 54 3.36 -11.96 3.75
CA ASP A 54 4.16 -12.69 2.77
C ASP A 54 4.75 -11.74 1.72
N PRO A 55 5.97 -11.99 1.20
CA PRO A 55 6.54 -11.18 0.13
C PRO A 55 5.62 -11.15 -1.11
N VAL A 56 4.99 -10.00 -1.40
CA VAL A 56 4.01 -9.89 -2.50
C VAL A 56 4.70 -9.66 -3.85
N VAL A 57 5.66 -8.73 -3.91
CA VAL A 57 6.39 -8.40 -5.15
C VAL A 57 7.14 -9.62 -5.68
N ALA A 58 7.72 -10.44 -4.80
CA ALA A 58 8.42 -11.67 -5.20
C ALA A 58 7.51 -12.72 -5.85
N LYS A 59 6.19 -12.61 -5.64
CA LYS A 59 5.18 -13.51 -6.23
C LYS A 59 4.66 -12.99 -7.58
N THR A 60 5.04 -11.79 -8.01
CA THR A 60 4.61 -11.26 -9.31
C THR A 60 5.47 -11.76 -10.45
N LYS A 61 4.90 -11.72 -11.68
CA LYS A 61 5.53 -12.30 -12.88
C LYS A 61 6.89 -11.68 -13.18
N ASN A 62 7.02 -10.36 -13.05
CA ASN A 62 8.26 -9.64 -13.35
C ASN A 62 8.99 -9.18 -12.08
N GLY A 63 8.45 -9.49 -10.89
CA GLY A 63 9.07 -9.08 -9.62
C GLY A 63 9.06 -7.57 -9.39
N ILE A 64 8.10 -6.84 -9.99
CA ILE A 64 7.99 -5.38 -9.89
C ILE A 64 6.69 -4.97 -9.18
N SER A 65 6.69 -3.77 -8.60
CA SER A 65 5.54 -3.20 -7.90
C SER A 65 4.36 -2.91 -8.84
N GLU A 66 4.61 -2.60 -10.11
CA GLU A 66 3.55 -2.36 -11.09
C GLU A 66 2.65 -3.59 -11.29
N ASP A 67 3.23 -4.79 -11.33
CA ASP A 67 2.47 -6.03 -11.44
C ASP A 67 1.54 -6.24 -10.24
N VAL A 68 1.96 -5.83 -9.03
CA VAL A 68 1.13 -5.90 -7.82
C VAL A 68 -0.09 -4.99 -7.97
N VAL A 69 0.15 -3.73 -8.36
CA VAL A 69 -0.93 -2.73 -8.53
C VAL A 69 -1.90 -3.15 -9.63
N ASN A 70 -1.39 -3.63 -10.77
CA ASN A 70 -2.23 -4.14 -11.85
C ASN A 70 -3.07 -5.35 -11.39
N GLY A 71 -2.47 -6.25 -10.61
CA GLY A 71 -3.19 -7.37 -10.00
C GLY A 71 -4.35 -6.92 -9.10
N TRP A 72 -4.14 -5.89 -8.27
CA TRP A 72 -5.22 -5.34 -7.44
C TRP A 72 -6.36 -4.74 -8.28
N ILE A 73 -6.03 -4.04 -9.37
CA ILE A 73 -7.03 -3.44 -10.25
C ILE A 73 -7.91 -4.53 -10.87
N GLU A 74 -7.30 -5.59 -11.40
CA GLU A 74 -8.04 -6.70 -11.99
C GLU A 74 -8.87 -7.47 -10.95
N GLU A 75 -8.36 -7.64 -9.73
CA GLU A 75 -9.12 -8.22 -8.62
C GLU A 75 -10.38 -7.40 -8.32
N GLU A 76 -10.29 -6.07 -8.23
CA GLU A 76 -11.47 -5.22 -8.00
C GLU A 76 -12.44 -5.23 -9.18
N ARG A 77 -11.93 -5.23 -10.42
CA ARG A 77 -12.78 -5.35 -11.61
C ARG A 77 -13.59 -6.65 -11.60
N SER A 78 -13.02 -7.73 -11.09
CA SER A 78 -13.70 -9.03 -11.01
C SER A 78 -14.81 -9.09 -9.96
N LYS A 79 -14.87 -8.10 -9.03
CA LYS A 79 -15.90 -8.00 -7.97
C LYS A 79 -17.13 -7.18 -8.40
N LEU A 80 -17.06 -6.52 -9.56
CA LEU A 80 -18.16 -5.76 -10.18
C LEU A 80 -19.08 -6.68 -11.00
#